data_AF-A0A1S1QIB9-F1
#
_entry.id   AF-A0A1S1QIB9-F1
#
_cell.length_a   1.000
_cell.length_b   1.000
_cell.length_c   1.000
_cell.angle_alpha   90.00
_cell.angle_beta   90.00
_cell.angle_gamma   90.00
#
_symmetry.space_group_name_H-M   'P 1'
#
loop_
_entity.id
_entity.type
_entity.pdbx_description
1 polymer ?
#
loop_
_entity_poly.entity_id
_entity_poly.type
_entity_poly.pdbx_seq_one_letter_code
_entity_poly.pdbx_strand_id
1 'polypeptide(L)'
;MGGPDAPLEASVAVYYCSTNFCDRLISVSVIPGGNPVARANPGSFAGQHMICGDCKRRFCYQCVQAKARWFDAALCPRCLGTLLDPADWPEVRDRAAPPEIDLVERGNELARSGRDGDALAAFTEALELRPRYIDAHFYQGLMLSGLGRPDDAADAYRQVLGIDPAHLGTLLNLERLYMRRDQLDEALAICEQTLRAEPNFVLGHLDKAVVLHLMNRLDEALAACARGQEIEQAGRGVGSLPDRTNRATGLSVRAAILLDLGRHAEALAAVDAAIAGGGATSIDHQNRAEILEALGRHGETRGA
;
A
#
# COMPACT_ATOMS: atom_id res chain seq x y z
N MET A 1 -29.25 -5.57 -18.52
CA MET A 1 -30.30 -6.61 -18.46
C MET A 1 -29.67 -7.96 -18.76
N GLY A 2 -29.50 -8.79 -17.74
CA GLY A 2 -29.21 -10.23 -17.83
C GLY A 2 -29.96 -10.87 -16.67
N GLY A 3 -30.95 -11.69 -16.98
CA GLY A 3 -31.95 -12.21 -16.03
C GLY A 3 -31.45 -13.35 -15.12
N PRO A 4 -32.26 -13.78 -14.14
CA PRO A 4 -31.82 -14.54 -12.96
C PRO A 4 -31.86 -16.07 -13.10
N ASP A 5 -31.80 -16.66 -14.30
CA ASP A 5 -31.83 -18.12 -14.48
C ASP A 5 -31.06 -18.56 -15.75
N ALA A 6 -29.74 -18.73 -15.63
CA ALA A 6 -28.95 -19.49 -16.60
C ALA A 6 -28.20 -20.62 -15.86
N PRO A 7 -28.09 -21.84 -16.43
CA PRO A 7 -27.49 -22.98 -15.75
C PRO A 7 -26.01 -22.73 -15.46
N LEU A 8 -25.56 -23.17 -14.28
CA LEU A 8 -24.17 -23.08 -13.80
C LEU A 8 -23.23 -23.96 -14.66
N GLU A 9 -22.85 -23.49 -15.84
CA GLU A 9 -21.63 -23.95 -16.50
C GLU A 9 -20.43 -23.51 -15.63
N ALA A 10 -19.68 -24.48 -15.10
CA ALA A 10 -18.39 -24.37 -14.41
C ALA A 10 -17.88 -22.92 -14.16
N SER A 11 -18.52 -22.19 -13.24
CA SER A 11 -18.23 -20.78 -13.06
C SER A 11 -17.05 -20.57 -12.11
N VAL A 12 -16.09 -19.77 -12.57
CA VAL A 12 -14.96 -19.28 -11.77
C VAL A 12 -15.13 -17.77 -11.66
N ALA A 13 -15.20 -17.26 -10.44
CA ALA A 13 -15.17 -15.84 -10.14
C ALA A 13 -13.86 -15.50 -9.43
N VAL A 14 -13.28 -14.36 -9.80
CA VAL A 14 -12.05 -13.85 -9.18
C VAL A 14 -12.33 -12.44 -8.67
N TYR A 15 -12.03 -12.20 -7.40
CA TYR A 15 -12.21 -10.91 -6.73
C TYR A 15 -10.89 -10.40 -6.17
N TYR A 16 -10.79 -9.10 -5.91
CA TYR A 16 -9.67 -8.55 -5.15
C TYR A 16 -9.95 -8.57 -3.66
N CYS A 17 -8.95 -8.91 -2.85
CA CYS A 17 -9.02 -8.65 -1.41
C CYS A 17 -9.16 -7.14 -1.20
N SER A 18 -10.12 -6.74 -0.37
CA SER A 18 -10.38 -5.34 -0.07
C SER A 18 -9.53 -4.80 1.08
N THR A 19 -8.58 -5.57 1.61
CA THR A 19 -7.60 -5.05 2.58
C THR A 19 -6.58 -4.20 1.83
N ASN A 20 -6.29 -2.98 2.31
CA ASN A 20 -5.25 -2.14 1.74
C ASN A 20 -3.92 -2.90 1.62
N PHE A 21 -3.25 -2.76 0.46
CA PHE A 21 -1.96 -3.39 0.12
C PHE A 21 -1.95 -4.93 0.03
N CYS A 22 -3.11 -5.59 0.07
CA CYS A 22 -3.21 -7.00 -0.30
C CYS A 22 -3.42 -7.14 -1.81
N ASP A 23 -2.48 -7.79 -2.49
CA ASP A 23 -2.52 -8.11 -3.91
C ASP A 23 -3.17 -9.46 -4.23
N ARG A 24 -3.51 -10.24 -3.19
CA ARG A 24 -4.11 -11.56 -3.38
C ARG A 24 -5.47 -11.48 -4.05
N LEU A 25 -5.62 -12.31 -5.07
CA LEU A 25 -6.88 -12.58 -5.73
C LEU A 25 -7.65 -13.64 -4.95
N ILE A 26 -8.95 -13.44 -4.74
CA ILE A 26 -9.85 -14.42 -4.14
C ILE A 26 -10.47 -15.21 -5.28
N SER A 27 -10.17 -16.51 -5.37
CA SER A 27 -10.80 -17.37 -6.37
C SER A 27 -11.96 -18.14 -5.74
N VAL A 28 -13.16 -17.92 -6.27
CA VAL A 28 -14.36 -18.69 -5.96
C VAL A 28 -14.67 -19.57 -7.18
N SER A 29 -14.78 -20.88 -6.96
CA SER A 29 -14.96 -21.84 -8.06
C SER A 29 -15.92 -22.94 -7.63
N VAL A 30 -16.93 -23.19 -8.44
CA VAL A 30 -17.83 -24.35 -8.26
C VAL A 30 -17.29 -25.62 -8.95
N ILE A 31 -16.17 -25.52 -9.66
CA ILE A 31 -15.48 -26.67 -10.26
C ILE A 31 -15.02 -27.64 -9.16
N PRO A 32 -15.31 -28.96 -9.25
CA PRO A 32 -14.78 -29.96 -8.34
C PRO A 32 -13.25 -29.91 -8.25
N GLY A 33 -12.72 -29.80 -7.04
CA GLY A 33 -11.29 -29.60 -6.79
C GLY A 33 -10.81 -28.16 -6.94
N GLY A 34 -11.67 -27.19 -7.26
CA GLY A 34 -11.36 -25.76 -7.31
C GLY A 34 -10.63 -25.31 -8.58
N ASN A 35 -10.46 -23.99 -8.72
CA ASN A 35 -9.79 -23.37 -9.86
C ASN A 35 -8.34 -23.88 -9.97
N PRO A 36 -7.94 -24.56 -11.07
CA PRO A 36 -6.60 -25.11 -11.23
C PRO A 36 -5.50 -24.04 -11.23
N VAL A 37 -5.77 -22.83 -11.73
CA VAL A 37 -4.82 -21.70 -11.73
C VAL A 37 -4.55 -21.24 -10.30
N ALA A 38 -5.61 -21.05 -9.51
CA ALA A 38 -5.48 -20.64 -8.10
C ALA A 38 -4.76 -21.70 -7.26
N ARG A 39 -5.03 -22.99 -7.51
CA ARG A 39 -4.33 -24.11 -6.84
C ARG A 39 -2.84 -24.16 -7.17
N ALA A 40 -2.47 -23.86 -8.41
CA ALA A 40 -1.07 -23.82 -8.83
C ALA A 40 -0.32 -22.60 -8.26
N ASN A 41 -1.02 -21.59 -7.75
CA ASN A 41 -0.44 -20.37 -7.18
C ASN A 41 -1.11 -19.94 -5.86
N PRO A 42 -0.91 -20.69 -4.76
CA PRO A 42 -1.50 -20.37 -3.45
C PRO A 42 -0.90 -19.11 -2.80
N GLY A 43 0.19 -18.56 -3.34
CA GLY A 43 0.77 -17.30 -2.89
C GLY A 43 -0.02 -16.08 -3.38
N SER A 44 -0.43 -16.09 -4.65
CA SER A 44 -1.21 -15.00 -5.25
C SER A 44 -2.73 -15.18 -5.11
N PHE A 45 -3.21 -16.38 -4.80
CA PHE A 45 -4.64 -16.65 -4.65
C PHE A 45 -5.03 -17.10 -3.25
N ALA A 46 -6.14 -16.56 -2.75
CA ALA A 46 -6.85 -17.07 -1.59
C ALA A 46 -8.05 -17.91 -2.03
N GLY A 47 -8.13 -19.15 -1.53
CA GLY A 47 -9.29 -20.03 -1.73
C GLY A 47 -10.41 -19.82 -0.72
N GLN A 48 -10.15 -19.09 0.36
CA GLN A 48 -11.12 -18.74 1.40
C GLN A 48 -11.21 -17.23 1.58
N HIS A 49 -12.42 -16.75 1.79
CA HIS A 49 -12.69 -15.34 2.00
C HIS A 49 -13.90 -15.13 2.91
N MET A 50 -14.00 -13.93 3.45
CA MET A 50 -15.17 -13.45 4.17
C MET A 50 -15.79 -12.28 3.41
N ILE A 51 -17.05 -11.96 3.71
CA ILE A 51 -17.74 -10.78 3.16
C ILE A 51 -18.22 -9.92 4.31
N CYS A 52 -18.03 -8.61 4.24
CA CYS A 52 -18.61 -7.71 5.23
C CYS A 52 -20.12 -7.54 4.99
N GLY A 53 -20.93 -7.71 6.05
CA GLY A 53 -22.37 -7.50 6.01
C GLY A 53 -22.78 -6.04 5.73
N ASP A 54 -21.95 -5.07 6.11
CA ASP A 54 -22.23 -3.64 5.94
C ASP A 54 -21.77 -3.14 4.58
N CYS A 55 -20.46 -3.09 4.33
CA CYS A 55 -19.88 -2.51 3.12
C CYS A 55 -19.79 -3.47 1.94
N LYS A 56 -20.24 -4.72 2.11
CA LYS A 56 -20.31 -5.77 1.06
C LYS A 56 -18.96 -6.14 0.42
N ARG A 57 -17.85 -5.66 0.97
CA ARG A 57 -16.49 -5.92 0.49
C ARG A 57 -16.01 -7.31 0.88
N ARG A 58 -15.10 -7.86 0.07
CA ARG A 58 -14.54 -9.22 0.24
C ARG A 58 -13.12 -9.16 0.78
N PHE A 59 -12.80 -10.02 1.73
CA PHE A 59 -11.49 -10.05 2.38
C PHE A 59 -10.97 -11.49 2.38
N CYS A 60 -9.72 -11.69 1.94
CA CYS A 60 -9.14 -13.01 2.02
C CYS A 60 -8.94 -13.43 3.48
N TYR A 61 -9.14 -14.71 3.76
CA TYR A 61 -9.12 -15.24 5.12
C TYR A 61 -7.81 -14.96 5.86
N GLN A 62 -6.67 -14.98 5.16
CA GLN A 62 -5.36 -14.66 5.74
C GLN A 62 -5.28 -13.22 6.25
N CYS A 63 -5.81 -12.23 5.51
CA CYS A 63 -5.85 -10.85 5.99
C CYS A 63 -6.81 -10.70 7.18
N VAL A 64 -7.95 -11.39 7.15
CA VAL A 64 -8.89 -11.40 8.28
C VAL A 64 -8.23 -12.00 9.52
N GLN A 65 -7.56 -13.15 9.42
CA GLN A 65 -6.86 -13.79 10.54
C GLN A 65 -5.72 -12.94 11.09
N ALA A 66 -4.89 -12.38 10.20
CA ALA A 66 -3.80 -11.49 10.60
C ALA A 66 -4.34 -10.29 11.40
N LYS A 67 -5.52 -9.79 11.01
CA LYS A 67 -6.18 -8.67 11.69
C LYS A 67 -6.98 -9.08 12.93
N ALA A 68 -7.57 -10.28 12.96
CA ALA A 68 -8.32 -10.80 14.09
C ALA A 68 -7.46 -10.90 15.36
N ARG A 69 -6.13 -11.07 15.22
CA ARG A 69 -5.17 -11.00 16.32
C ARG A 69 -5.20 -9.67 17.09
N TRP A 70 -5.74 -8.60 16.50
CA TRP A 70 -5.82 -7.26 17.10
C TRP A 70 -7.23 -6.88 17.59
N PHE A 71 -8.28 -7.60 17.17
CA PHE A 71 -9.67 -7.16 17.34
C PHE A 71 -10.58 -8.10 18.13
N ASP A 72 -10.07 -9.25 18.63
CA ASP A 72 -10.83 -10.30 19.35
C ASP A 72 -12.10 -10.84 18.64
N ALA A 73 -12.45 -10.32 17.46
CA ALA A 73 -13.61 -10.67 16.66
C ALA A 73 -13.31 -10.53 15.16
N ALA A 74 -14.06 -11.28 14.33
CA ALA A 74 -14.00 -11.19 12.88
C ALA A 74 -14.72 -9.91 12.38
N LEU A 75 -14.13 -8.75 12.63
CA LEU A 75 -14.62 -7.45 12.17
C LEU A 75 -13.98 -7.07 10.84
N CYS A 76 -14.75 -6.34 10.04
CA CYS A 76 -14.31 -5.81 8.76
C CYS A 76 -13.11 -4.86 8.97
N PRO A 77 -11.97 -5.08 8.28
CA PRO A 77 -10.77 -4.24 8.39
C PRO A 77 -10.94 -2.77 7.98
N ARG A 78 -12.12 -2.40 7.50
CA ARG A 78 -12.42 -1.12 6.84
C ARG A 78 -13.51 -0.34 7.56
N CYS A 79 -14.63 -0.99 7.85
CA CYS A 79 -15.76 -0.35 8.53
C CYS A 79 -16.08 -0.91 9.91
N LEU A 80 -15.34 -1.92 10.38
CA LEU A 80 -15.62 -2.68 11.61
C LEU A 80 -17.00 -3.36 11.67
N GLY A 81 -17.70 -3.47 10.53
CA GLY A 81 -18.93 -4.28 10.43
C GLY A 81 -18.65 -5.78 10.50
N THR A 82 -19.68 -6.58 10.79
CA THR A 82 -19.54 -8.04 10.93
C THR A 82 -19.08 -8.70 9.63
N LEU A 83 -18.05 -9.55 9.71
CA LEU A 83 -17.68 -10.44 8.61
C LEU A 83 -18.51 -11.72 8.66
N LEU A 84 -18.97 -12.14 7.49
CA LEU A 84 -19.88 -13.25 7.29
C LEU A 84 -19.21 -14.32 6.43
N ASP A 85 -19.62 -15.57 6.65
CA ASP A 85 -19.27 -16.65 5.75
C ASP A 85 -19.92 -16.38 4.38
N PRO A 86 -19.23 -16.63 3.25
CA PRO A 86 -19.83 -16.47 1.92
C PRO A 86 -21.13 -17.26 1.71
N ALA A 87 -21.35 -18.35 2.46
CA ALA A 87 -22.60 -19.11 2.45
C ALA A 87 -23.80 -18.28 2.92
N ASP A 88 -23.58 -17.33 3.84
CA ASP A 88 -24.62 -16.47 4.41
C ASP A 88 -24.91 -15.24 3.53
N TRP A 89 -24.13 -15.03 2.46
CA TRP A 89 -24.24 -13.87 1.56
C TRP A 89 -25.65 -13.65 0.97
N PRO A 90 -26.38 -14.69 0.50
CA PRO A 90 -27.70 -14.49 -0.10
C PRO A 90 -28.71 -13.82 0.84
N GLU A 91 -28.57 -13.97 2.16
CA GLU A 91 -29.48 -13.42 3.16
C GLU A 91 -29.24 -11.94 3.48
N VAL A 92 -28.07 -11.44 3.11
CA VAL A 92 -27.59 -10.11 3.51
C VAL A 92 -27.28 -9.18 2.35
N ARG A 93 -27.16 -9.70 1.13
CA ARG A 93 -26.71 -8.93 -0.03
C ARG A 93 -27.63 -7.76 -0.38
N ASP A 94 -28.93 -7.95 -0.18
CA ASP A 94 -29.97 -6.97 -0.54
C ASP A 94 -30.30 -6.02 0.65
N ARG A 95 -29.66 -6.21 1.80
CA ARG A 95 -29.80 -5.28 2.94
C ARG A 95 -29.12 -3.96 2.59
N ALA A 96 -29.84 -2.86 2.76
CA ALA A 96 -29.31 -1.51 2.62
C ALA A 96 -28.04 -1.33 3.44
N ALA A 97 -27.08 -0.59 2.90
CA ALA A 97 -25.87 -0.24 3.62
C ALA A 97 -26.22 0.70 4.79
N PRO A 98 -25.51 0.60 5.93
CA PRO A 98 -25.64 1.60 6.98
C PRO A 98 -25.32 3.01 6.45
N PRO A 99 -26.02 4.06 6.90
CA PRO A 99 -25.85 5.43 6.36
C PRO A 99 -24.40 5.94 6.38
N GLU A 100 -23.63 5.59 7.40
CA GLU A 100 -22.22 5.95 7.50
C GLU A 100 -21.36 5.36 6.38
N ILE A 101 -21.72 4.19 5.85
CA ILE A 101 -21.04 3.58 4.70
C ILE A 101 -21.30 4.41 3.45
N ASP A 102 -22.56 4.77 3.21
CA ASP A 102 -22.97 5.59 2.06
C ASP A 102 -22.35 7.00 2.13
N LEU A 103 -22.24 7.57 3.33
CA LEU A 103 -21.57 8.85 3.55
C LEU A 103 -20.08 8.81 3.18
N VAL A 104 -19.36 7.74 3.51
CA VAL A 104 -17.95 7.58 3.10
C VAL A 104 -17.81 7.42 1.59
N GLU A 105 -18.67 6.61 0.95
CA GLU A 105 -18.61 6.45 -0.51
C GLU A 105 -18.94 7.78 -1.22
N ARG A 106 -19.94 8.52 -0.74
CA ARG A 106 -20.25 9.88 -1.22
C ARG A 106 -19.10 10.85 -0.99
N GLY A 107 -18.46 10.82 0.18
CA GLY A 107 -17.29 11.65 0.48
C GLY A 107 -16.15 11.41 -0.51
N ASN A 108 -15.90 10.14 -0.86
CA ASN A 108 -14.91 9.77 -1.87
C ASN A 108 -15.29 10.27 -3.28
N GLU A 109 -16.57 10.22 -3.67
CA GLU A 109 -17.04 10.77 -4.95
C GLU A 109 -16.91 12.29 -5.04
N LEU A 110 -17.25 12.99 -3.96
CA LEU A 110 -17.09 14.44 -3.83
C LEU A 110 -15.61 14.85 -3.93
N ALA A 111 -14.73 14.12 -3.24
CA ALA A 111 -13.29 14.31 -3.31
C ALA A 111 -12.75 14.19 -4.75
N ARG A 112 -13.17 13.16 -5.49
CA ARG A 112 -12.75 12.98 -6.91
C ARG A 112 -13.26 14.10 -7.82
N SER A 113 -14.33 14.76 -7.42
CA SER A 113 -14.93 15.89 -8.14
C SER A 113 -14.37 17.24 -7.70
N GLY A 114 -13.34 17.27 -6.83
CA GLY A 114 -12.71 18.49 -6.30
C GLY A 114 -13.61 19.27 -5.33
N ARG A 115 -14.66 18.65 -4.79
CA ARG A 115 -15.57 19.24 -3.80
C ARG A 115 -15.09 18.92 -2.39
N ASP A 116 -13.89 19.40 -2.08
CA ASP A 116 -13.14 18.96 -0.89
C ASP A 116 -13.85 19.29 0.43
N GLY A 117 -14.50 20.45 0.53
CA GLY A 117 -15.28 20.84 1.71
C GLY A 117 -16.48 19.92 1.96
N ASP A 118 -17.21 19.55 0.89
CA ASP A 118 -18.35 18.64 1.00
C ASP A 118 -17.90 17.21 1.33
N ALA A 119 -16.74 16.80 0.79
CA ALA A 119 -16.14 15.51 1.12
C ALA A 119 -15.78 15.41 2.60
N LEU A 120 -15.12 16.43 3.16
CA LEU A 120 -14.81 16.50 4.59
C LEU A 120 -16.08 16.48 5.46
N ALA A 121 -17.13 17.20 5.05
CA ALA A 121 -18.40 17.17 5.75
C ALA A 121 -19.01 15.77 5.79
N ALA A 122 -19.01 15.06 4.65
CA ALA A 122 -19.53 13.69 4.56
C ALA A 122 -18.72 12.70 5.43
N PHE A 123 -17.38 12.81 5.46
CA PHE A 123 -16.56 11.98 6.34
C PHE A 123 -16.80 12.30 7.82
N THR A 124 -17.00 13.57 8.17
CA THR A 124 -17.31 14.00 9.54
C THR A 124 -18.66 13.43 9.98
N GLU A 125 -19.69 13.54 9.16
CA GLU A 125 -21.03 12.97 9.44
C GLU A 125 -20.97 11.44 9.58
N ALA A 126 -20.18 10.75 8.75
CA ALA A 126 -19.97 9.30 8.88
C ALA A 126 -19.32 8.94 10.22
N LEU A 127 -18.38 9.76 10.71
CA LEU A 127 -17.70 9.57 11.99
C LEU A 127 -18.57 9.92 13.20
N GLU A 128 -19.53 10.84 13.06
CA GLU A 128 -20.54 11.09 14.10
C GLU A 128 -21.43 9.85 14.31
N LEU A 129 -21.78 9.16 13.23
CA LEU A 129 -22.56 7.92 13.28
C LEU A 129 -21.71 6.70 13.71
N ARG A 130 -20.44 6.64 13.28
CA ARG A 130 -19.52 5.55 13.58
C ARG A 130 -18.11 6.08 13.90
N PRO A 131 -17.83 6.45 15.16
CA PRO A 131 -16.56 7.11 15.55
C PRO A 131 -15.29 6.28 15.29
N ARG A 132 -15.42 4.95 15.19
CA ARG A 132 -14.31 4.03 14.90
C ARG A 132 -14.25 3.58 13.44
N TYR A 133 -14.87 4.31 12.52
CA TYR A 133 -14.83 3.95 11.10
C TYR A 133 -13.44 4.25 10.50
N ILE A 134 -12.64 3.19 10.34
CA ILE A 134 -11.26 3.25 9.82
C ILE A 134 -11.17 3.99 8.49
N ASP A 135 -11.99 3.64 7.49
CA ASP A 135 -11.91 4.32 6.19
C ASP A 135 -12.28 5.80 6.26
N ALA A 136 -13.27 6.18 7.09
CA ALA A 136 -13.67 7.58 7.21
C ALA A 136 -12.52 8.44 7.75
N HIS A 137 -11.87 8.00 8.84
CA HIS A 137 -10.64 8.64 9.36
C HIS A 137 -9.51 8.64 8.33
N PHE A 138 -9.30 7.53 7.61
CA PHE A 138 -8.24 7.42 6.60
C PHE A 138 -8.45 8.41 5.44
N TYR A 139 -9.65 8.46 4.87
CA TYR A 139 -9.96 9.37 3.75
C TYR A 139 -10.02 10.83 4.20
N GLN A 140 -10.49 11.10 5.42
CA GLN A 140 -10.40 12.43 6.01
C GLN A 140 -8.93 12.88 6.14
N GLY A 141 -8.03 12.00 6.62
CA GLY A 141 -6.59 12.29 6.69
C GLY A 141 -5.97 12.57 5.33
N LEU A 142 -6.29 11.77 4.31
CA LEU A 142 -5.85 12.01 2.92
C LEU A 142 -6.31 13.37 2.41
N MET A 143 -7.58 13.71 2.63
CA MET A 143 -8.16 14.97 2.18
C MET A 143 -7.51 16.16 2.90
N LEU A 144 -7.39 16.12 4.22
CA LEU A 144 -6.74 17.17 5.02
C LEU A 144 -5.28 17.37 4.61
N SER A 145 -4.56 16.28 4.31
CA SER A 145 -3.19 16.36 3.81
C SER A 145 -3.12 17.06 2.45
N GLY A 146 -4.05 16.75 1.53
CA GLY A 146 -4.13 17.40 0.21
C GLY A 146 -4.47 18.89 0.28
N LEU A 147 -5.26 19.29 1.29
CA LEU A 147 -5.63 20.68 1.56
C LEU A 147 -4.55 21.48 2.31
N GLY A 148 -3.39 20.91 2.60
CA GLY A 148 -2.33 21.59 3.34
C GLY A 148 -2.65 21.78 4.82
N ARG A 149 -3.45 20.89 5.43
CA ARG A 149 -3.76 20.84 6.86
C ARG A 149 -3.07 19.64 7.53
N PRO A 150 -1.72 19.65 7.63
CA PRO A 150 -0.96 18.47 8.02
C PRO A 150 -1.17 18.04 9.48
N ASP A 151 -1.42 18.97 10.40
CA ASP A 151 -1.70 18.63 11.81
C ASP A 151 -3.01 17.84 11.95
N ASP A 152 -4.09 18.35 11.33
CA ASP A 152 -5.39 17.67 11.32
C ASP A 152 -5.32 16.31 10.62
N ALA A 153 -4.54 16.22 9.53
CA ALA A 153 -4.31 14.97 8.82
C ALA A 153 -3.59 13.93 9.70
N ALA A 154 -2.55 14.36 10.43
CA ALA A 154 -1.83 13.51 11.37
C ALA A 154 -2.76 13.00 12.48
N ASP A 155 -3.66 13.84 12.99
CA ASP A 155 -4.64 13.42 13.99
C ASP A 155 -5.63 12.38 13.45
N ALA A 156 -6.17 12.58 12.25
CA ALA A 156 -7.03 11.58 11.60
C ALA A 156 -6.28 10.25 11.37
N TYR A 157 -5.01 10.30 10.96
CA TYR A 157 -4.17 9.11 10.85
C TYR A 157 -3.90 8.43 12.20
N ARG A 158 -3.68 9.19 13.28
CA ARG A 158 -3.55 8.63 14.63
C ARG A 158 -4.83 7.94 15.09
N GLN A 159 -6.02 8.44 14.70
CA GLN A 159 -7.27 7.73 14.97
C GLN A 159 -7.31 6.35 14.29
N VAL A 160 -6.89 6.28 13.02
CA VAL A 160 -6.77 4.98 12.33
C VAL A 160 -5.79 4.07 13.04
N LEU A 161 -4.58 4.54 13.38
CA LEU A 161 -3.55 3.71 14.01
C LEU A 161 -3.89 3.32 15.45
N GLY A 162 -4.71 4.09 16.16
CA GLY A 162 -5.28 3.72 17.45
C GLY A 162 -6.30 2.59 17.35
N ILE A 163 -6.92 2.40 16.19
CA ILE A 163 -7.84 1.29 15.91
C ILE A 163 -7.07 0.10 15.31
N ASP A 164 -6.29 0.33 14.26
CA ASP A 164 -5.49 -0.65 13.54
C ASP A 164 -4.02 -0.18 13.46
N PRO A 165 -3.16 -0.57 14.42
CA PRO A 165 -1.75 -0.17 14.45
C PRO A 165 -0.93 -0.67 13.25
N ALA A 166 -1.46 -1.63 12.48
CA ALA A 166 -0.81 -2.25 11.32
C ALA A 166 -1.40 -1.76 9.99
N HIS A 167 -2.17 -0.67 9.99
CA HIS A 167 -2.78 -0.13 8.77
C HIS A 167 -1.72 0.50 7.84
N LEU A 168 -1.14 -0.31 6.94
CA LEU A 168 -0.05 0.06 6.03
C LEU A 168 -0.31 1.36 5.25
N GLY A 169 -1.54 1.56 4.77
CA GLY A 169 -1.90 2.78 4.05
C GLY A 169 -1.80 4.04 4.89
N THR A 170 -2.14 3.95 6.18
CA THR A 170 -2.01 5.10 7.09
C THR A 170 -0.56 5.31 7.46
N LEU A 171 0.19 4.24 7.76
CA LEU A 171 1.61 4.34 8.09
C LEU A 171 2.40 5.03 6.98
N LEU A 172 2.20 4.63 5.71
CA LEU A 172 2.83 5.30 4.56
C LEU A 172 2.48 6.78 4.44
N ASN A 173 1.20 7.14 4.60
CA ASN A 173 0.81 8.54 4.44
C ASN A 173 1.28 9.41 5.61
N LEU A 174 1.33 8.86 6.82
CA LEU A 174 1.85 9.54 8.00
C LEU A 174 3.37 9.73 7.92
N GLU A 175 4.11 8.72 7.46
CA GLU A 175 5.55 8.81 7.18
C GLU A 175 5.84 9.94 6.19
N ARG A 176 5.16 9.95 5.03
CA ARG A 176 5.31 11.00 4.03
C ARG A 176 4.97 12.39 4.56
N LEU A 177 4.01 12.46 5.48
CA LEU A 177 3.63 13.72 6.12
C LEU A 177 4.75 14.24 7.03
N TYR A 178 5.39 13.37 7.81
CA TYR A 178 6.55 13.73 8.62
C TYR A 178 7.76 14.11 7.76
N MET A 179 8.02 13.37 6.69
CA MET A 179 9.07 13.69 5.71
C MET A 179 8.92 15.07 5.10
N ARG A 180 7.71 15.45 4.67
CA ARG A 180 7.45 16.80 4.12
C ARG A 180 7.65 17.93 5.14
N ARG A 181 7.71 17.61 6.43
CA ARG A 181 7.94 18.55 7.54
C ARG A 181 9.35 18.47 8.10
N ASP A 182 10.24 17.70 7.46
CA ASP A 182 11.61 17.47 7.92
C ASP A 182 11.68 16.82 9.32
N GLN A 183 10.62 16.09 9.71
CA GLN A 183 10.52 15.37 10.98
C GLN A 183 11.06 13.94 10.79
N LEU A 184 12.37 13.83 10.55
CA LEU A 184 13.00 12.59 10.10
C LEU A 184 13.01 11.48 11.16
N ASP A 185 13.12 11.82 12.44
CA ASP A 185 13.07 10.83 13.54
C ASP A 185 11.69 10.18 13.63
N GLU A 186 10.62 10.97 13.54
CA GLU A 186 9.25 10.47 13.52
C GLU A 186 8.98 9.64 12.26
N ALA A 187 9.44 10.08 11.09
CA ALA A 187 9.34 9.33 9.85
C ALA A 187 10.03 7.96 9.98
N LEU A 188 11.24 7.91 10.53
CA LEU A 188 11.98 6.67 10.74
C LEU A 188 11.22 5.71 11.68
N ALA A 189 10.65 6.23 12.76
CA ALA A 189 9.84 5.43 13.69
C ALA A 189 8.60 4.81 12.99
N ILE A 190 7.97 5.55 12.06
CA ILE A 190 6.85 5.03 11.26
C ILE A 190 7.34 4.00 10.24
N CYS A 191 8.50 4.18 9.60
CA CYS A 191 9.09 3.14 8.74
C CYS A 191 9.33 1.84 9.54
N GLU A 192 9.85 1.94 10.76
CA GLU A 192 10.07 0.78 11.62
C GLU A 192 8.78 0.12 12.09
N GLN A 193 7.74 0.89 12.36
CA GLN A 193 6.40 0.35 12.62
C GLN A 193 5.84 -0.38 11.40
N THR A 194 5.99 0.20 10.20
CA THR A 194 5.57 -0.41 8.93
C THR A 194 6.24 -1.76 8.72
N LEU A 195 7.56 -1.82 8.91
CA LEU A 195 8.34 -3.05 8.71
C LEU A 195 8.14 -4.09 9.83
N ARG A 196 7.67 -3.67 11.03
CA ARG A 196 7.18 -4.61 12.04
C ARG A 196 5.83 -5.22 11.66
N ALA A 197 4.94 -4.41 11.05
CA ALA A 197 3.63 -4.85 10.61
C ALA A 197 3.71 -5.77 9.38
N GLU A 198 4.55 -5.43 8.40
CA GLU A 198 4.80 -6.23 7.20
C GLU A 198 6.30 -6.20 6.83
N PRO A 199 7.09 -7.16 7.32
CA PRO A 199 8.54 -7.22 7.06
C PRO A 199 8.92 -7.37 5.58
N ASN A 200 8.02 -7.91 4.76
CA ASN A 200 8.23 -8.07 3.32
C ASN A 200 7.69 -6.90 2.50
N PHE A 201 7.34 -5.78 3.13
CA PHE A 201 6.86 -4.59 2.43
C PHE A 201 8.03 -3.83 1.79
N VAL A 202 8.23 -4.06 0.49
CA VAL A 202 9.38 -3.54 -0.26
C VAL A 202 9.46 -2.01 -0.18
N LEU A 203 8.31 -1.34 -0.38
CA LEU A 203 8.24 0.12 -0.31
C LEU A 203 8.62 0.65 1.08
N GLY A 204 8.30 -0.07 2.17
CA GLY A 204 8.71 0.32 3.51
C GLY A 204 10.22 0.29 3.74
N HIS A 205 10.95 -0.63 3.09
CA HIS A 205 12.42 -0.65 3.13
C HIS A 205 13.01 0.51 2.30
N LEU A 206 12.38 0.84 1.17
CA LEU A 206 12.79 1.96 0.34
C LEU A 206 12.56 3.30 1.05
N ASP A 207 11.38 3.52 1.62
CA ASP A 207 11.06 4.71 2.40
C ASP A 207 12.04 4.85 3.59
N LYS A 208 12.33 3.75 4.30
CA LYS A 208 13.35 3.73 5.37
C LYS A 208 14.73 4.16 4.85
N ALA A 209 15.14 3.69 3.68
CA ALA A 209 16.43 4.06 3.09
C ALA A 209 16.48 5.56 2.76
N VAL A 210 15.41 6.12 2.21
CA VAL A 210 15.31 7.56 1.91
C VAL A 210 15.39 8.40 3.19
N VAL A 211 14.64 8.04 4.24
CA VAL A 211 14.69 8.73 5.54
C VAL A 211 16.11 8.71 6.11
N LEU A 212 16.75 7.53 6.15
CA LEU A 212 18.11 7.38 6.67
C LEU A 212 19.15 8.14 5.84
N HIS A 213 18.96 8.22 4.52
CA HIS A 213 19.79 9.02 3.63
C HIS A 213 19.71 10.51 3.97
N LEU A 214 18.51 11.06 4.16
CA LEU A 214 18.32 12.45 4.58
C LEU A 214 18.91 12.73 5.97
N MET A 215 18.92 11.73 6.87
CA MET A 215 19.60 11.82 8.17
C MET A 215 21.13 11.65 8.08
N ASN A 216 21.69 11.50 6.89
CA ASN A 216 23.11 11.20 6.64
C ASN A 216 23.61 9.89 7.32
N ARG A 217 22.71 8.92 7.53
CA ARG A 217 23.01 7.58 8.07
C ARG A 217 23.21 6.59 6.91
N LEU A 218 24.22 6.87 6.10
CA LEU A 218 24.39 6.28 4.76
C LEU A 218 24.56 4.75 4.75
N ASP A 219 25.30 4.18 5.70
CA ASP A 219 25.47 2.71 5.78
C ASP A 219 24.16 1.99 6.11
N GLU A 220 23.35 2.57 7.01
CA GLU A 220 22.04 2.01 7.36
C GLU A 220 21.04 2.16 6.21
N ALA A 221 21.09 3.29 5.50
CA ALA A 221 20.30 3.53 4.30
C ALA A 221 20.61 2.48 3.22
N LEU A 222 21.90 2.21 2.98
CA LEU A 222 22.34 1.20 2.02
C LEU A 222 21.89 -0.21 2.42
N ALA A 223 21.95 -0.53 3.73
CA ALA A 223 21.45 -1.80 4.24
C ALA A 223 19.93 -1.95 4.02
N ALA A 224 19.15 -0.89 4.24
CA ALA A 224 17.70 -0.90 3.96
C ALA A 224 17.40 -1.14 2.47
N CYS A 225 18.11 -0.48 1.55
CA CYS A 225 18.02 -0.76 0.11
C CYS A 225 18.32 -2.24 -0.21
N ALA A 226 19.39 -2.79 0.35
CA ALA A 226 19.77 -4.19 0.13
C ALA A 226 18.67 -5.16 0.59
N ARG A 227 18.05 -4.90 1.74
CA ARG A 227 16.93 -5.70 2.26
C ARG A 227 15.71 -5.67 1.34
N GLY A 228 15.32 -4.50 0.84
CA GLY A 228 14.23 -4.38 -0.14
C GLY A 228 14.50 -5.19 -1.41
N GLN A 229 15.73 -5.09 -1.95
CA GLN A 229 16.16 -5.82 -3.13
C GLN A 229 16.19 -7.35 -2.92
N GLU A 230 16.64 -7.83 -1.77
CA GLU A 230 16.63 -9.26 -1.42
C GLU A 230 15.20 -9.82 -1.40
N ILE A 231 14.24 -9.07 -0.87
CA ILE A 231 12.82 -9.46 -0.81
C ILE A 231 12.23 -9.53 -2.22
N GLU A 232 12.49 -8.53 -3.06
CA GLU A 232 12.06 -8.50 -4.45
C GLU A 232 12.66 -9.66 -5.26
N GLN A 233 13.98 -9.88 -5.17
CA GLN A 233 14.67 -10.96 -5.87
C GLN A 233 14.16 -12.34 -5.47
N ALA A 234 13.76 -12.49 -4.21
CA ALA A 234 13.17 -13.72 -3.73
C ALA A 234 11.69 -13.90 -4.10
N GLY A 235 11.06 -12.92 -4.75
CA GLY A 235 9.64 -12.97 -5.12
C GLY A 235 8.70 -12.98 -3.91
N ARG A 236 9.13 -12.42 -2.77
CA ARG A 236 8.35 -12.41 -1.52
C ARG A 236 7.74 -11.04 -1.18
N GLY A 237 7.92 -10.04 -2.04
CA GLY A 237 7.47 -8.68 -1.80
C GLY A 237 5.95 -8.56 -1.66
N VAL A 238 5.51 -7.82 -0.65
CA VAL A 238 4.11 -7.44 -0.42
C VAL A 238 3.90 -5.99 -0.85
N GLY A 239 2.72 -5.68 -1.37
CA GLY A 239 2.37 -4.32 -1.82
C GLY A 239 3.06 -3.89 -3.10
N SER A 240 3.73 -4.84 -3.77
CA SER A 240 4.18 -4.70 -5.15
C SER A 240 2.96 -4.75 -6.06
N LEU A 241 2.45 -3.59 -6.48
CA LEU A 241 1.94 -3.57 -7.85
C LEU A 241 3.11 -4.03 -8.73
N PRO A 242 2.90 -4.95 -9.69
CA PRO A 242 3.95 -5.50 -10.54
C PRO A 242 4.40 -4.42 -11.53
N ASP A 243 5.01 -3.36 -11.03
CA ASP A 243 5.52 -2.28 -11.84
C ASP A 243 7.04 -2.20 -11.69
N ARG A 244 7.70 -2.13 -12.85
CA ARG A 244 9.16 -1.99 -12.98
C ARG A 244 9.68 -0.74 -12.25
N THR A 245 8.78 0.21 -12.00
CA THR A 245 8.99 1.47 -11.30
C THR A 245 9.61 1.30 -9.91
N ASN A 246 9.12 0.39 -9.05
CA ASN A 246 9.66 0.25 -7.68
C ASN A 246 11.11 -0.23 -7.67
N ARG A 247 11.46 -1.18 -8.54
CA ARG A 247 12.83 -1.69 -8.68
C ARG A 247 13.76 -0.60 -9.20
N ALA A 248 13.34 0.16 -10.21
CA ALA A 248 14.11 1.26 -10.75
C ALA A 248 14.34 2.34 -9.68
N THR A 249 13.29 2.77 -8.97
CA THR A 249 13.40 3.75 -7.88
C THR A 249 14.31 3.24 -6.75
N GLY A 250 14.22 1.96 -6.37
CA GLY A 250 15.12 1.39 -5.36
C GLY A 250 16.59 1.40 -5.79
N LEU A 251 16.87 1.19 -7.08
CA LEU A 251 18.22 1.30 -7.64
C LEU A 251 18.70 2.75 -7.71
N SER A 252 17.82 3.71 -8.05
CA SER A 252 18.11 5.14 -8.03
C SER A 252 18.51 5.64 -6.63
N VAL A 253 17.73 5.29 -5.61
CA VAL A 253 18.04 5.63 -4.21
C VAL A 253 19.35 5.01 -3.78
N ARG A 254 19.58 3.73 -4.10
CA ARG A 254 20.85 3.05 -3.82
C ARG A 254 22.04 3.74 -4.50
N ALA A 255 21.89 4.18 -5.75
CA ALA A 255 22.93 4.86 -6.50
C ALA A 255 23.31 6.20 -5.84
N ALA A 256 22.32 7.00 -5.42
CA ALA A 256 22.55 8.25 -4.70
C ALA A 256 23.31 8.03 -3.38
N ILE A 257 22.89 7.06 -2.57
CA ILE A 257 23.59 6.72 -1.31
C ILE A 257 25.04 6.27 -1.57
N LEU A 258 25.27 5.46 -2.61
CA LEU A 258 26.62 4.99 -2.96
C LEU A 258 27.51 6.12 -3.48
N LEU A 259 26.94 7.10 -4.17
CA LEU A 259 27.64 8.30 -4.61
C LEU A 259 28.11 9.12 -3.39
N ASP A 260 27.23 9.36 -2.42
CA ASP A 260 27.57 10.08 -1.18
C ASP A 260 28.59 9.33 -0.32
N LEU A 261 28.63 8.01 -0.39
CA LEU A 261 29.67 7.17 0.22
C LEU A 261 31.00 7.15 -0.56
N GLY A 262 31.09 7.79 -1.73
CA GLY A 262 32.27 7.76 -2.60
C GLY A 262 32.48 6.43 -3.33
N ARG A 263 31.50 5.51 -3.31
CA ARG A 263 31.57 4.18 -3.93
C ARG A 263 31.17 4.24 -5.41
N HIS A 264 31.87 5.08 -6.17
CA HIS A 264 31.49 5.49 -7.53
C HIS A 264 31.27 4.32 -8.52
N ALA A 265 32.08 3.26 -8.45
CA ALA A 265 31.91 2.10 -9.34
C ALA A 265 30.59 1.35 -9.09
N GLU A 266 30.19 1.21 -7.82
CA GLU A 266 28.93 0.57 -7.46
C GLU A 266 27.74 1.49 -7.71
N ALA A 267 27.91 2.79 -7.48
CA ALA A 267 26.92 3.80 -7.81
C ALA A 267 26.60 3.78 -9.32
N LEU A 268 27.64 3.70 -10.17
CA LEU A 268 27.47 3.61 -11.62
C LEU A 268 26.68 2.36 -12.04
N ALA A 269 27.02 1.21 -11.47
CA ALA A 269 26.30 -0.03 -11.76
C ALA A 269 24.82 0.03 -11.33
N ALA A 270 24.53 0.67 -10.18
CA ALA A 270 23.16 0.83 -9.70
C ALA A 270 22.34 1.78 -10.60
N VAL A 271 22.89 2.93 -10.99
CA VAL A 271 22.19 3.90 -11.83
C VAL A 271 22.01 3.40 -13.27
N ASP A 272 22.99 2.70 -13.83
CA ASP A 272 22.86 2.06 -15.15
C ASP A 272 21.75 0.99 -15.14
N ALA A 273 21.65 0.22 -14.05
CA ALA A 273 20.58 -0.76 -13.88
C ALA A 273 19.20 -0.11 -13.71
N ALA A 274 19.11 1.04 -13.04
CA ALA A 274 17.88 1.83 -12.93
C ALA A 274 17.41 2.34 -14.31
N ILE A 275 18.34 2.90 -15.10
CA ILE A 275 18.10 3.41 -16.46
C ILE A 275 17.65 2.28 -17.39
N ALA A 276 18.35 1.14 -17.39
CA ALA A 276 17.98 -0.01 -18.20
C ALA A 276 16.60 -0.60 -17.81
N GLY A 277 16.16 -0.40 -16.56
CA GLY A 277 14.88 -0.86 -16.05
C GLY A 277 13.66 -0.08 -16.59
N GLY A 278 13.87 1.05 -17.26
CA GLY A 278 12.81 1.87 -17.87
C GLY A 278 12.05 2.78 -16.90
N GLY A 279 12.58 2.97 -15.68
CA GLY A 279 12.00 3.84 -14.65
C GLY A 279 12.94 4.96 -14.18
N ALA A 280 13.98 5.27 -14.96
CA ALA A 280 14.91 6.34 -14.63
C ALA A 280 14.28 7.73 -14.76
N THR A 281 14.72 8.60 -13.86
CA THR A 281 14.39 10.01 -13.76
C THR A 281 15.52 10.86 -14.34
N SER A 282 15.28 12.17 -14.52
CA SER A 282 16.36 13.10 -14.87
C SER A 282 17.50 13.11 -13.85
N ILE A 283 17.18 12.85 -12.58
CA ILE A 283 18.16 12.74 -11.48
C ILE A 283 19.11 11.56 -11.73
N ASP A 284 18.62 10.44 -12.27
CA ASP A 284 19.47 9.28 -12.57
C ASP A 284 20.50 9.61 -13.67
N HIS A 285 20.10 10.33 -14.71
CA HIS A 285 21.03 10.78 -15.75
C HIS A 285 22.06 11.78 -15.21
N GLN A 286 21.64 12.68 -14.32
CA GLN A 286 22.54 13.62 -13.64
C GLN A 286 23.55 12.88 -12.75
N ASN A 287 23.08 12.00 -11.87
CA ASN A 287 23.93 11.18 -11.00
C ASN A 287 24.91 10.35 -11.82
N ARG A 288 24.45 9.74 -12.92
CA ARG A 288 25.32 8.99 -13.83
C ARG A 288 26.43 9.87 -14.42
N ALA A 289 26.12 11.09 -14.84
CA ALA A 289 27.12 12.01 -15.39
C ALA A 289 28.17 12.39 -14.32
N GLU A 290 27.73 12.74 -13.11
CA GLU A 290 28.60 13.06 -11.97
C GLU A 290 29.51 11.88 -11.61
N ILE A 291 28.96 10.67 -11.54
CA ILE A 291 29.72 9.44 -11.27
C ILE A 291 30.79 9.20 -12.35
N LEU A 292 30.46 9.40 -13.63
CA LEU A 292 31.40 9.21 -14.73
C LEU A 292 32.52 10.25 -14.71
N GLU A 293 32.22 11.50 -14.34
CA GLU A 293 33.24 12.53 -14.13
C GLU A 293 34.17 12.18 -12.97
N ALA A 294 33.62 11.73 -11.84
CA ALA A 294 34.41 11.30 -10.69
C ALA A 294 35.30 10.08 -10.97
N LEU A 295 34.94 9.27 -11.98
CA LEU A 295 35.74 8.13 -12.47
C LEU A 295 36.69 8.48 -13.62
N GLY A 296 36.70 9.73 -14.12
CA GLY A 296 37.49 10.16 -15.27
C GLY A 296 37.03 9.57 -16.62
N ARG A 297 35.79 9.05 -16.70
CA ARG A 297 35.22 8.36 -17.87
C ARG A 297 34.42 9.32 -18.76
N HIS A 298 35.00 10.49 -19.07
CA HIS A 298 34.32 11.59 -19.77
C HIS A 298 33.80 11.24 -21.19
N GLY A 299 34.31 10.18 -21.82
CA GLY A 299 33.84 9.74 -23.14
C GLY A 299 32.43 9.12 -23.12
N GLU A 300 31.96 8.69 -21.95
CA GLU A 300 30.71 7.93 -21.79
C GLU A 300 29.52 8.79 -21.33
N THR A 301 29.73 10.11 -21.20
CA THR A 301 28.69 11.08 -20.80
C THR A 301 27.79 11.53 -21.95
N ARG A 302 28.21 11.34 -23.22
CA ARG A 302 27.54 11.88 -24.43
C ARG A 302 26.44 11.00 -25.05
N GLY A 303 26.04 9.92 -24.38
CA GLY A 303 25.06 8.95 -24.91
C GLY A 303 23.68 8.97 -24.27
N ALA A 304 23.34 10.00 -23.47
CA ALA A 304 22.05 10.14 -22.80
C ALA A 304 21.03 10.92 -23.65
#